data_AF-A0A1M5Z6G0-F1
#
_entry.id   AF-A0A1M5Z6G0-F1
#
_cell.length_a   1.000
_cell.length_b   1.000
_cell.length_c   1.000
_cell.angle_alpha   90.00
_cell.angle_beta   90.00
_cell.angle_gamma   90.00
#
_symmetry.space_group_name_H-M   'P 1'
#
loop_
_entity.id
_entity.type
_entity.pdbx_description
1 polymer ?
#
loop_
_entity_poly.entity_id
_entity_poly.type
_entity_poly.pdbx_seq_one_letter_code
_entity_poly.pdbx_strand_id
1 'polypeptide(L)' 'MAITAPRQKKVLPVVLSEEEVALLLSQVKNLKHKAILYCIYSGGLRRNEVLNLKINDIDSTRQCMNVRAAKGNRTRSA' A
#
# COMPACT_ATOMS: atom_id res chain seq x y z
N MET A 1 -20.05 -8.62 -37.34
CA MET A 1 -19.68 -9.50 -36.22
C MET A 1 -18.35 -9.03 -35.66
N ALA A 2 -18.34 -8.37 -34.49
CA ALA A 2 -17.10 -7.96 -33.83
C ALA A 2 -16.59 -9.10 -32.96
N ILE A 3 -15.46 -9.69 -33.34
CA ILE A 3 -14.80 -10.76 -32.59
C ILE A 3 -14.17 -10.11 -31.36
N THR A 4 -14.77 -10.29 -30.19
CA THR A 4 -14.21 -9.80 -28.93
C THR A 4 -12.99 -10.66 -28.59
N ALA A 5 -11.80 -10.05 -28.53
CA ALA A 5 -10.57 -10.76 -28.18
C ALA A 5 -10.70 -11.49 -26.83
N PRO A 6 -10.16 -12.71 -26.68
CA PRO A 6 -10.23 -13.45 -25.43
C PRO A 6 -9.57 -12.64 -24.30
N ARG A 7 -10.25 -12.56 -23.15
CA ARG A 7 -9.71 -11.89 -21.95
C ARG A 7 -8.34 -12.47 -21.61
N GLN A 8 -7.31 -11.63 -21.61
CA GLN A 8 -5.96 -12.05 -21.21
C GLN A 8 -6.01 -12.69 -19.81
N LYS A 9 -5.39 -13.86 -19.68
CA LYS A 9 -5.27 -14.56 -18.40
C LYS A 9 -4.52 -13.64 -17.42
N LYS A 10 -5.14 -13.31 -16.29
CA LYS A 10 -4.49 -12.57 -15.21
C LYS A 10 -3.34 -13.40 -14.69
N VAL A 11 -2.11 -12.89 -14.85
CA VAL A 11 -0.92 -13.48 -14.24
C VAL A 11 -1.08 -13.37 -12.72
N LEU A 12 -0.75 -14.44 -12.01
CA LEU A 12 -0.71 -14.42 -10.55
C LEU A 12 0.31 -13.35 -10.11
N PRO A 13 -0.03 -12.50 -9.13
CA PRO A 13 0.92 -11.50 -8.65
C PRO A 13 2.14 -12.20 -8.07
N VAL A 14 3.33 -11.78 -8.53
CA VAL A 14 4.59 -12.19 -7.89
C VAL A 14 4.62 -11.53 -6.52
N VAL A 15 4.62 -12.35 -5.48
CA VAL A 15 4.74 -11.89 -4.09
C VAL A 15 6.23 -11.89 -3.74
N LEU A 16 6.72 -10.76 -3.19
CA LEU A 16 8.10 -10.63 -2.74
C LEU A 16 8.34 -11.43 -1.46
N SER A 17 9.51 -12.04 -1.32
CA SER A 17 9.96 -12.64 -0.06
C SER A 17 10.33 -11.57 0.98
N GLU A 18 10.40 -11.95 2.26
CA GLU A 18 10.82 -11.03 3.33
C GLU A 18 12.22 -10.46 3.10
N GLU A 19 13.13 -11.28 2.56
CA GLU A 19 14.50 -10.91 2.22
C GLU A 19 14.55 -9.87 1.09
N GLU A 20 13.73 -10.05 0.05
CA GLU A 20 13.61 -9.10 -1.06
C GLU A 20 13.04 -7.77 -0.60
N VAL A 21 12.05 -7.79 0.29
CA VAL A 21 11.48 -6.56 0.88
C VAL A 21 12.51 -5.84 1.74
N ALA A 22 13.27 -6.56 2.57
CA ALA A 22 14.33 -5.98 3.38
C ALA A 22 15.42 -5.32 2.51
N LEU A 23 15.83 -6.00 1.43
CA LEU A 23 16.77 -5.46 0.46
C LEU A 23 16.21 -4.19 -0.18
N LEU A 24 14.96 -4.21 -0.66
CA LEU A 24 14.30 -3.07 -1.27
C LEU A 24 14.23 -1.86 -0.32
N LEU A 25 13.85 -2.07 0.94
CA LEU A 25 13.77 -1.00 1.95
C LEU A 25 15.15 -0.46 2.35
N SER A 26 16.20 -1.28 2.28
CA SER A 26 17.59 -0.87 2.57
C SER A 26 18.19 0.05 1.50
N GLN A 27 17.82 -0.15 0.23
CA GLN A 27 18.38 0.60 -0.91
C GLN A 27 17.74 1.98 -1.08
N VAL A 28 16.59 2.24 -0.46
CA VAL A 28 15.87 3.51 -0.61
C VAL A 28 16.52 4.59 0.24
N LYS A 29 17.27 5.48 -0.41
CA LYS A 29 17.98 6.60 0.23
C LYS A 29 17.07 7.75 0.64
N ASN A 30 15.97 7.97 -0.08
CA ASN A 30 15.06 9.08 0.20
C ASN A 30 14.07 8.70 1.31
N LEU A 31 14.12 9.47 2.41
CA LEU A 31 13.28 9.24 3.59
C LEU A 31 11.78 9.22 3.27
N LYS A 32 11.31 10.07 2.35
CA LYS A 32 9.90 10.12 1.94
C LYS A 32 9.45 8.80 1.29
N HIS A 33 10.27 8.28 0.37
CA HIS A 33 9.96 7.03 -0.31
C HIS A 33 10.06 5.83 0.64
N LYS A 34 11.06 5.85 1.54
CA LYS A 34 11.22 4.82 2.56
C LYS A 34 9.99 4.76 3.46
N ALA A 35 9.54 5.90 3.98
CA ALA A 35 8.33 5.97 4.82
C ALA A 35 7.09 5.43 4.10
N ILE A 36 6.87 5.82 2.83
CA ILE A 36 5.75 5.31 2.03
C ILE A 36 5.80 3.79 1.91
N LEU A 37 6.96 3.21 1.61
CA LEU A 37 7.11 1.77 1.47
C LEU A 37 6.86 1.03 2.79
N TYR A 38 7.37 1.55 3.90
CA TYR A 38 7.04 1.00 5.23
C TYR A 38 5.54 1.07 5.50
N CYS A 39 4.89 2.22 5.28
CA CYS A 39 3.45 2.36 5.47
C CYS A 39 2.63 1.37 4.63
N ILE A 40 3.03 1.10 3.39
CA ILE A 40 2.38 0.10 2.52
C ILE A 40 2.62 -1.31 3.07
N TYR A 41 3.87 -1.65 3.41
CA TYR A 41 4.26 -2.99 3.80
C TYR A 41 3.72 -3.37 5.20
N SER A 42 3.93 -2.52 6.21
CA SER A 42 3.49 -2.79 7.58
C SER A 42 2.02 -2.50 7.80
N GLY A 43 1.49 -1.44 7.19
CA GLY A 43 0.10 -1.01 7.35
C GLY A 43 -0.87 -1.61 6.33
N GLY A 44 -0.39 -2.38 5.36
CA GLY A 44 -1.22 -2.93 4.28
C GLY A 44 -1.94 -1.86 3.43
N LEU A 45 -1.44 -0.62 3.46
CA LEU A 45 -2.09 0.53 2.86
C LEU A 45 -2.00 0.45 1.33
N ARG A 46 -3.11 0.77 0.67
CA ARG A 46 -3.12 0.92 -0.79
C ARG A 46 -2.45 2.22 -1.18
N ARG A 47 -1.92 2.28 -2.40
CA ARG A 47 -1.28 3.49 -2.95
C ARG A 47 -2.11 4.76 -2.72
N ASN A 48 -3.41 4.72 -3.01
CA ASN A 48 -4.29 5.89 -2.85
C ASN A 48 -4.57 6.25 -1.38
N GLU A 49 -4.50 5.27 -0.46
CA GLU A 49 -4.69 5.50 0.96
C GLU A 49 -3.46 6.21 1.54
N VAL A 50 -2.25 5.77 1.17
CA VAL A 50 -1.00 6.44 1.57
C VAL A 50 -0.90 7.86 1.02
N LEU A 51 -1.30 8.07 -0.23
CA LEU A 51 -1.27 9.40 -0.84
C LEU A 51 -2.23 10.41 -0.18
N ASN A 52 -3.33 9.92 0.42
CA ASN A 52 -4.33 10.76 1.09
C ASN A 52 -4.15 10.81 2.61
N LEU A 53 -3.16 10.10 3.16
CA LEU A 53 -2.90 10.04 4.60
C LEU A 53 -2.49 11.43 5.11
N LYS A 54 -3.17 11.92 6.14
CA LYS A 54 -2.82 13.18 6.81
C LYS A 54 -2.10 12.91 8.12
N ILE A 55 -1.32 13.88 8.58
CA ILE A 55 -0.63 13.80 9.88
C ILE A 55 -1.63 13.57 11.02
N ASN A 56 -2.81 14.20 10.96
CA ASN A 56 -3.89 14.04 11.94
C ASN A 56 -4.53 12.63 11.94
N ASP A 57 -4.21 11.79 10.97
CA ASP A 57 -4.69 10.40 10.92
C ASP A 57 -3.73 9.43 11.60
N ILE A 58 -2.53 9.89 11.98
CA ILE A 58 -1.51 9.08 12.66
C ILE A 58 -1.64 9.32 14.16
N ASP A 59 -2.08 8.31 14.89
CA ASP A 59 -2.08 8.31 16.35
C ASP A 59 -0.81 7.61 16.86
N SER A 60 0.23 8.40 17.14
CA SER A 60 1.49 7.88 17.66
C SER A 60 1.37 7.25 19.05
N THR A 61 0.33 7.60 19.83
CA THR A 61 0.11 7.07 21.18
C THR A 61 -0.40 5.63 21.10
N ARG A 62 -1.30 5.37 20.15
CA ARG A 62 -1.89 4.04 19.94
C ARG A 62 -1.15 3.23 18.87
N GLN A 63 -0.17 3.83 18.20
CA GLN A 63 0.52 3.28 17.04
C GLN A 63 -0.44 2.83 15.93
N CYS A 64 -1.53 3.58 15.74
CA CYS A 64 -2.56 3.28 14.75
C CYS A 64 -2.65 4.38 13.70
N MET A 65 -3.05 4.01 12.50
CA MET A 65 -3.33 4.94 11.42
C MET A 65 -4.79 4.82 10.98
N ASN A 66 -5.48 5.96 10.92
CA ASN A 66 -6.88 5.99 10.52
C ASN A 66 -7.02 6.22 9.01
N VAL A 67 -7.43 5.19 8.27
CA VAL A 67 -7.54 5.27 6.82
C VAL A 67 -8.93 5.75 6.43
N ARG A 68 -9.02 7.05 6.10
CA ARG A 68 -10.25 7.64 5.59
C ARG A 68 -10.45 7.23 4.13
N ALA A 69 -11.67 6.83 3.77
CA ALA A 69 -12.06 6.38 2.43
C ALA A 69 -11.49 5.03 1.95
N ALA A 70 -11.42 4.01 2.83
CA ALA A 70 -11.24 2.65 2.35
C ALA A 70 -12.46 2.18 1.52
N LYS A 71 -12.23 1.17 0.65
CA LYS A 71 -13.18 0.69 -0.38
C LYS A 71 -14.63 0.65 0.14
N GLY A 72 -15.52 1.40 -0.53
CA GLY A 72 -16.95 1.49 -0.17
C GLY A 72 -17.29 2.64 0.79
N ASN A 73 -16.40 3.64 0.93
CA ASN A 73 -16.56 4.78 1.83
C ASN A 73 -16.65 4.39 3.32
N ARG A 74 -16.01 3.27 3.69
CA ARG A 74 -15.93 2.79 5.06
C ARG A 74 -14.55 3.12 5.62
N THR A 75 -14.50 3.67 6.83
CA THR A 75 -13.24 3.90 7.55
C THR A 75 -12.68 2.55 8.01
N ARG A 76 -11.37 2.34 7.83
CA ARG A 76 -10.66 1.20 8.40
C ARG A 76 -9.56 1.72 9.32
N SER A 77 -9.53 1.19 10.54
CA SER A 77 -8.42 1.37 11.48
C SER A 77 -7.38 0.29 11.17
N ALA A 78 -6.14 0.70 10.90
CA ALA A 78 -4.99 -0.19 10.76
C ALA A 78 -3.99 0.09 11.88
#